data_AF-A0A3E3E5W0-F1
#
_entry.id   AF-A0A3E3E5W0-F1
#
_cell.length_a   1.000
_cell.length_b   1.000
_cell.length_c   1.000
_cell.angle_alpha   90.00
_cell.angle_beta   90.00
_cell.angle_gamma   90.00
#
_symmetry.space_group_name_H-M   'P 1'
#
loop_
_entity.id
_entity.type
_entity.pdbx_description
1 polymer ?
#
loop_
_entity_poly.entity_id
_entity_poly.type
_entity_poly.pdbx_seq_one_letter_code
_entity_poly.pdbx_strand_id
1 'polypeptide(L)'
;MISFLIITIFFLVVSFCTGYLLSMFKNIEWSWALKISFGFLINIGLFHIISVPFMYFELSFSPLFWITILYCLLIIIVSIVIFWKNRKCINFDVKNLFKDYQKKDIIIGLLCIITIFLQIYVVICYQHTDIDDSFYLAQVNTVLHTNSLQKIDAASGIGMFGLSADYQLVSYEVLLAVFIKLFNINTAYFAHSVLPAFLILLHYIIVFELGKKISKKYSLIFVLIYSLLNIFSGYSGYSQGAFLLFRIWQGKSVMINIVIPLLVLIFCLIYHIKKVSTVYIFLLFMILNAGFHTTAVGLYLVPIMYFSLVISYVLITKSERIKSFFKLCIPVLFSLPYVLLKAYILFFTTTVGSKEIVTVFENYQYLITFKNVFLASNYGLLLLYVISFLFILIFADRLHKGVFCFSSIILMLTFLNPFIDNFVANNITGVAVYWRLFWLLNIPMTIACSFTLFVERIKIKYIKPVIICFEIILLYFNGTIIFRNQWDYFTLPENKYKLDENTVQIVNAINAHSDNEEVLLLVPMDWSYGVREYCGNIQLINNRYVDSTFVAAGLEDDLQKLYDELINPLYTEKIWNASQLDTSLKYFHIDYVALYTESINQNALPDSFTEIKDAEDFVLYHID
;
A
#
# COMPACT_ATOMS: atom_id res chain seq x y z
N MET A 1 11.29 -6.57 20.11
CA MET A 1 12.37 -6.29 19.13
C MET A 1 12.87 -7.53 18.38
N ILE A 2 13.15 -8.67 19.02
CA ILE A 2 13.71 -9.84 18.31
C ILE A 2 12.77 -10.38 17.21
N SER A 3 11.44 -10.33 17.42
CA SER A 3 10.45 -10.87 16.48
C SER A 3 10.40 -10.14 15.14
N PHE A 4 10.57 -8.81 15.06
CA PHE A 4 10.50 -8.08 13.78
C PHE A 4 11.68 -8.42 12.86
N LEU A 5 12.88 -8.57 13.41
CA LEU A 5 14.08 -8.95 12.65
C LEU A 5 13.92 -10.35 12.05
N ILE A 6 13.42 -11.31 12.83
CA ILE A 6 13.21 -12.69 12.36
C ILE A 6 12.20 -12.74 11.21
N ILE A 7 11.07 -12.04 11.34
CA ILE A 7 10.02 -12.01 10.30
C ILE A 7 10.54 -11.31 9.03
N THR A 8 11.27 -10.21 9.19
CA THR A 8 11.89 -9.50 8.05
C THR A 8 12.89 -10.40 7.31
N ILE A 9 13.73 -11.13 8.05
CA ILE A 9 14.69 -12.08 7.48
C ILE A 9 13.95 -13.22 6.77
N PHE A 10 12.88 -13.75 7.37
CA PHE A 10 12.06 -14.79 6.74
C PHE A 10 11.53 -14.33 5.38
N PHE A 11 10.94 -13.13 5.29
CA PHE A 11 10.46 -12.61 4.01
C PHE A 11 11.58 -12.44 2.98
N LEU A 12 12.74 -11.90 3.39
CA LEU A 12 13.90 -11.79 2.51
C LEU A 12 14.39 -13.15 1.99
N VAL A 13 14.40 -14.18 2.85
CA VAL A 13 14.81 -15.54 2.50
C VAL A 13 13.83 -16.17 1.52
N VAL A 14 12.52 -16.13 1.80
CA VAL A 14 11.50 -16.69 0.90
C VAL A 14 11.55 -16.00 -0.47
N SER A 15 11.64 -14.66 -0.49
CA SER A 15 11.83 -13.90 -1.71
C SER A 15 13.12 -14.29 -2.45
N PHE A 16 14.25 -14.41 -1.75
CA PHE A 16 15.50 -14.83 -2.38
C PHE A 16 15.42 -16.25 -2.95
N CYS A 17 14.79 -17.20 -2.25
CA CYS A 17 14.59 -18.57 -2.72
C CYS A 17 13.80 -18.60 -4.05
N THR A 18 12.66 -17.92 -4.11
CA THR A 18 11.86 -17.82 -5.35
C THR A 18 12.69 -17.21 -6.49
N GLY A 19 13.39 -16.10 -6.24
CA GLY A 19 14.25 -15.48 -7.25
C GLY A 19 15.45 -16.34 -7.64
N TYR A 20 16.00 -17.13 -6.73
CA TYR A 20 17.09 -18.05 -7.00
C TYR A 20 16.65 -19.16 -7.96
N LEU A 21 15.46 -19.74 -7.76
CA LEU A 21 14.89 -20.72 -8.69
C LEU A 21 14.69 -20.10 -10.08
N LEU A 22 14.17 -18.88 -10.14
CA LEU A 22 14.04 -18.17 -11.42
C LEU A 22 15.41 -17.85 -12.07
N SER A 23 16.46 -17.65 -11.26
CA SER A 23 17.79 -17.37 -11.78
C SER A 23 18.46 -18.53 -12.53
N MET A 24 17.87 -19.73 -12.45
CA MET A 24 18.27 -20.88 -13.26
C MET A 24 18.03 -20.64 -14.76
N PHE A 25 17.11 -19.74 -15.11
CA PHE A 25 16.95 -19.28 -16.49
C PHE A 25 17.99 -18.19 -16.80
N LYS A 26 18.97 -18.53 -17.65
CA LYS A 26 20.15 -17.69 -17.99
C LYS A 26 19.85 -16.46 -18.86
N ASN A 27 18.59 -16.05 -18.97
CA ASN A 27 18.16 -14.97 -19.86
C ASN A 27 18.34 -13.58 -19.25
N ILE A 28 18.60 -13.50 -17.93
CA ILE A 28 18.80 -12.26 -17.17
C ILE A 28 20.07 -12.41 -16.33
N GLU A 29 20.86 -11.35 -16.22
CA GLU A 29 21.97 -11.29 -15.26
C GLU A 29 21.42 -11.02 -13.85
N TRP A 30 21.24 -12.10 -13.08
CA TRP A 30 20.62 -12.04 -11.76
C TRP A 30 21.58 -11.62 -10.65
N SER A 31 21.44 -10.39 -10.16
CA SER A 31 22.02 -9.96 -8.87
C SER A 31 21.22 -10.52 -7.69
N TRP A 32 21.78 -10.45 -6.47
CA TRP A 32 21.05 -10.83 -5.26
C TRP A 32 19.80 -9.95 -5.06
N ALA A 33 19.90 -8.65 -5.36
CA ALA A 33 18.80 -7.72 -5.23
C ALA A 33 17.69 -8.04 -6.23
N LEU A 34 18.02 -8.32 -7.50
CA LEU A 34 17.03 -8.75 -8.49
C LEU A 34 16.31 -10.05 -8.08
N LYS A 35 17.02 -11.01 -7.46
CA LYS A 35 16.42 -12.24 -6.94
C LYS A 35 15.41 -11.93 -5.84
N ILE A 36 15.76 -11.10 -4.86
CA ILE A 36 14.83 -10.70 -3.80
C ILE A 36 13.62 -9.96 -4.38
N SER A 37 13.86 -8.94 -5.22
CA SER A 37 12.80 -8.09 -5.75
C SER A 37 11.79 -8.85 -6.62
N PHE A 38 12.26 -9.61 -7.62
CA PHE A 38 11.35 -10.39 -8.47
C PHE A 38 10.82 -11.64 -7.75
N GLY A 39 11.55 -12.19 -6.79
CA GLY A 39 11.05 -13.28 -5.97
C GLY A 39 9.89 -12.89 -5.08
N PHE A 40 9.95 -11.71 -4.41
CA PHE A 40 8.81 -11.14 -3.70
C PHE A 40 7.61 -10.94 -4.63
N LEU A 41 7.84 -10.31 -5.79
CA LEU A 41 6.80 -10.07 -6.79
C LEU A 41 6.10 -11.36 -7.24
N ILE A 42 6.88 -12.41 -7.52
CA ILE A 42 6.32 -13.70 -7.92
C ILE A 42 5.50 -14.31 -6.79
N ASN A 43 5.96 -14.21 -5.54
CA ASN A 43 5.23 -14.74 -4.40
C ASN A 43 3.85 -14.08 -4.25
N ILE A 44 3.77 -12.74 -4.35
CA ILE A 44 2.48 -12.04 -4.26
C ILE A 44 1.59 -12.26 -5.50
N GLY A 45 2.18 -12.33 -6.71
CA GLY A 45 1.45 -12.62 -7.94
C GLY A 45 0.89 -14.05 -7.99
N LEU A 46 1.65 -15.04 -7.50
CA LEU A 46 1.20 -16.41 -7.36
C LEU A 46 0.12 -16.55 -6.28
N PHE A 47 0.28 -15.89 -5.14
CA PHE A 47 -0.74 -15.88 -4.09
C PHE A 47 -2.07 -15.33 -4.63
N HIS A 48 -2.04 -14.26 -5.43
CA HIS A 48 -3.24 -13.74 -6.08
C HIS A 48 -3.92 -14.78 -6.96
N ILE A 49 -3.17 -15.43 -7.85
CA ILE A 49 -3.72 -16.48 -8.73
C ILE A 49 -4.36 -17.62 -7.93
N ILE A 50 -3.71 -18.04 -6.83
CA ILE A 50 -4.21 -19.12 -5.95
C ILE A 50 -5.45 -18.68 -5.16
N SER A 51 -5.47 -17.45 -4.66
CA SER A 51 -6.54 -16.95 -3.78
C SER A 51 -7.79 -16.52 -4.53
N VAL A 52 -7.70 -16.11 -5.80
CA VAL A 52 -8.86 -15.65 -6.58
C VAL A 52 -10.01 -16.67 -6.61
N PRO A 53 -9.80 -17.97 -6.90
CA PRO A 53 -10.87 -18.97 -6.81
C PRO A 53 -11.47 -19.07 -5.40
N PHE A 54 -10.65 -18.97 -4.35
CA PHE A 54 -11.13 -19.02 -2.96
C PHE A 54 -12.01 -17.82 -2.63
N MET A 55 -11.60 -16.62 -3.04
CA MET A 55 -12.36 -15.39 -2.83
C MET A 55 -13.64 -15.38 -3.67
N TYR A 56 -13.57 -15.83 -4.93
CA TYR A 56 -14.74 -15.85 -5.82
C TYR A 56 -15.82 -16.84 -5.39
N PHE A 57 -15.43 -18.02 -4.92
CA PHE A 57 -16.36 -19.04 -4.42
C PHE A 57 -16.62 -18.94 -2.91
N GLU A 58 -16.17 -17.85 -2.26
CA GLU A 58 -16.31 -17.61 -0.82
C GLU A 58 -15.88 -18.82 0.04
N LEU A 59 -14.82 -19.50 -0.38
CA LEU A 59 -14.29 -20.66 0.34
C LEU A 59 -13.63 -20.21 1.66
N SER A 60 -13.55 -21.14 2.62
CA SER A 60 -12.91 -20.84 3.90
C SER A 60 -11.44 -20.45 3.75
N PHE A 61 -10.98 -19.59 4.68
CA PHE A 61 -9.60 -19.12 4.73
C PHE A 61 -8.59 -20.23 5.11
N SER A 62 -8.97 -21.16 5.98
CA SER A 62 -8.05 -22.16 6.54
C SER A 62 -7.39 -23.08 5.49
N PRO A 63 -8.08 -23.62 4.47
CA PRO A 63 -7.42 -24.34 3.39
C PRO A 63 -6.46 -23.48 2.58
N LEU A 64 -6.83 -22.22 2.27
CA LEU A 64 -5.95 -21.27 1.56
C LEU A 64 -4.67 -21.00 2.36
N PHE A 65 -4.79 -20.86 3.68
CA PHE A 65 -3.64 -20.73 4.58
C PHE A 65 -2.68 -21.91 4.45
N TRP A 66 -3.17 -23.15 4.56
CA TRP A 66 -2.33 -24.34 4.47
C TRP A 66 -1.70 -24.55 3.09
N ILE A 67 -2.43 -24.27 2.01
CA ILE A 67 -1.88 -24.27 0.64
C ILE A 67 -0.73 -23.26 0.54
N THR A 68 -0.90 -22.08 1.15
CA THR A 68 0.10 -21.02 1.13
C THR A 68 1.38 -21.42 1.86
N ILE A 69 1.25 -22.05 3.03
CA ILE A 69 2.40 -22.59 3.77
C ILE A 69 3.07 -23.71 2.97
N LEU A 70 2.31 -24.63 2.39
CA LEU A 70 2.83 -25.76 1.63
C LEU A 70 3.69 -25.29 0.45
N TYR A 71 3.20 -24.35 -0.38
CA TYR A 71 3.99 -23.90 -1.52
C TYR A 71 5.24 -23.11 -1.07
N CYS A 72 5.16 -22.30 -0.02
CA CYS A 72 6.32 -21.59 0.52
C CYS A 72 7.40 -22.58 0.97
N LEU A 73 7.02 -23.64 1.71
CA LEU A 73 7.92 -24.70 2.13
C LEU A 73 8.53 -25.44 0.94
N LEU A 74 7.72 -25.77 -0.08
CA LEU A 74 8.22 -26.41 -1.29
C LEU A 74 9.26 -25.55 -2.01
N ILE A 75 9.04 -24.24 -2.13
CA ILE A 75 10.01 -23.31 -2.74
C ILE A 75 11.34 -23.33 -1.96
N ILE A 76 11.29 -23.27 -0.63
CA ILE A 76 12.48 -23.30 0.22
C ILE A 76 13.22 -24.64 0.05
N ILE A 77 12.52 -25.77 0.15
CA ILE A 77 13.09 -27.11 0.04
C ILE A 77 13.74 -27.31 -1.34
N VAL A 78 13.02 -26.98 -2.42
CA VAL A 78 13.54 -27.10 -3.79
C VAL A 78 14.77 -26.21 -4.00
N SER A 79 14.76 -25.00 -3.44
CA SER A 79 15.92 -24.10 -3.47
C SER A 79 17.13 -24.69 -2.77
N ILE A 80 16.95 -25.28 -1.58
CA ILE A 80 18.01 -25.94 -0.81
C ILE A 80 18.57 -27.16 -1.57
N VAL A 81 17.69 -27.99 -2.14
CA VAL A 81 18.10 -29.19 -2.91
C VAL A 81 18.93 -28.80 -4.14
N ILE A 82 18.47 -27.80 -4.92
CA ILE A 82 19.22 -27.31 -6.09
C ILE A 82 20.55 -26.69 -5.66
N PHE A 83 20.55 -25.94 -4.55
CA PHE A 83 21.74 -25.33 -4.00
C PHE A 83 22.78 -26.40 -3.61
N TRP A 84 22.35 -27.44 -2.90
CA TRP A 84 23.20 -28.56 -2.49
C TRP A 84 23.75 -29.34 -3.69
N LYS A 85 22.89 -29.67 -4.67
CA LYS A 85 23.28 -30.40 -5.89
C LYS A 85 24.32 -29.65 -6.73
N ASN A 86 24.19 -28.33 -6.83
CA ASN A 86 25.10 -27.51 -7.62
C ASN A 86 26.47 -27.32 -6.96
N ARG A 87 26.66 -27.75 -5.68
CA ARG A 87 27.87 -27.54 -4.84
C ARG A 87 28.45 -26.12 -4.90
N LYS A 88 27.64 -25.15 -5.32
CA LYS A 88 28.02 -23.76 -5.31
C LYS A 88 27.82 -23.30 -3.89
N CYS A 89 28.88 -23.00 -3.15
CA CYS A 89 28.73 -22.08 -2.02
C CYS A 89 28.10 -20.79 -2.58
N ILE A 90 27.15 -20.17 -1.86
CA ILE A 90 26.85 -18.76 -2.10
C ILE A 90 28.13 -18.06 -1.68
N ASN A 91 29.07 -17.87 -2.61
CA ASN A 91 30.08 -16.87 -2.41
C ASN A 91 29.33 -15.54 -2.52
N PHE A 92 28.83 -15.08 -1.38
CA PHE A 92 28.49 -13.69 -1.18
C PHE A 92 29.82 -12.96 -1.26
N ASP A 93 30.28 -12.74 -2.49
CA ASP A 93 31.52 -12.06 -2.74
C ASP A 93 31.27 -10.57 -2.55
N VAL A 94 31.26 -10.18 -1.27
CA VAL A 94 31.12 -8.80 -0.83
C VAL A 94 32.17 -7.92 -1.53
N LYS A 95 33.37 -8.46 -1.81
CA LYS A 95 34.41 -7.73 -2.54
C LYS A 95 33.98 -7.43 -3.97
N ASN A 96 33.36 -8.38 -4.68
CA ASN A 96 32.82 -8.12 -6.02
C ASN A 96 31.63 -7.16 -6.02
N LEU A 97 30.82 -7.14 -4.96
CA LEU A 97 29.74 -6.15 -4.77
C LEU A 97 30.26 -4.71 -4.71
N PHE A 98 31.40 -4.51 -4.05
CA PHE A 98 32.03 -3.21 -3.90
C PHE A 98 33.16 -2.92 -4.90
N LYS A 99 33.47 -3.85 -5.81
CA LYS A 99 34.62 -3.76 -6.73
C LYS A 99 34.57 -2.56 -7.66
N ASP A 100 33.36 -2.17 -8.07
CA ASP A 100 33.13 -1.04 -8.97
C ASP A 100 33.09 0.33 -8.22
N TYR A 101 33.16 0.32 -6.88
CA TYR A 101 33.03 1.52 -6.05
C TYR A 101 34.39 1.98 -5.49
N GLN A 102 34.59 3.29 -5.49
CA GLN A 102 35.78 3.96 -4.99
C GLN A 102 35.61 4.34 -3.50
N LYS A 103 36.72 4.69 -2.82
CA LYS A 103 36.69 5.13 -1.41
C LYS A 103 35.68 6.26 -1.13
N LYS A 104 35.50 7.18 -2.08
CA LYS A 104 34.52 8.29 -1.97
C LYS A 104 33.07 7.80 -1.94
N ASP A 105 32.80 6.66 -2.57
CA ASP A 105 31.45 6.09 -2.68
C ASP A 105 31.04 5.41 -1.36
N ILE A 106 32.01 5.07 -0.49
CA ILE A 106 31.74 4.58 0.87
C ILE A 106 30.97 5.62 1.68
N ILE A 107 31.34 6.89 1.60
CA ILE A 107 30.65 7.98 2.32
C ILE A 107 29.20 8.09 1.84
N ILE A 108 28.99 8.06 0.52
CA ILE A 108 27.65 8.12 -0.07
C ILE A 108 26.84 6.88 0.32
N GLY A 109 27.45 5.69 0.30
CA GLY A 109 26.82 4.46 0.75
C GLY A 109 26.40 4.51 2.23
N LEU A 110 27.24 5.07 3.11
CA LEU A 110 26.90 5.30 4.51
C LEU A 110 25.74 6.28 4.67
N LEU A 111 25.70 7.37 3.89
CA LEU A 111 24.58 8.30 3.88
C LEU A 111 23.28 7.64 3.40
N CYS A 112 23.33 6.78 2.37
CA CYS A 112 22.17 5.98 1.96
C CYS A 112 21.69 5.10 3.13
N ILE A 113 22.59 4.37 3.80
CA ILE A 113 22.23 3.50 4.93
C ILE A 113 21.61 4.33 6.06
N ILE A 114 22.20 5.47 6.41
CA ILE A 114 21.70 6.35 7.48
C ILE A 114 20.30 6.88 7.13
N THR A 115 20.09 7.38 5.92
CA THR A 115 18.79 7.94 5.50
C THR A 115 17.69 6.89 5.42
N ILE A 116 18.02 5.67 4.96
CA ILE A 116 17.09 4.54 4.92
C ILE A 116 16.78 4.05 6.33
N PHE A 117 17.82 3.92 7.19
CA PHE A 117 17.65 3.53 8.58
C PHE A 117 16.78 4.53 9.33
N LEU A 118 16.99 5.84 9.13
CA LEU A 118 16.17 6.89 9.74
C LEU A 118 14.70 6.74 9.36
N GLN A 119 14.40 6.49 8.08
CA GLN A 119 13.03 6.25 7.61
C GLN A 119 12.41 5.03 8.30
N ILE A 120 13.10 3.89 8.31
CA ILE A 120 12.62 2.68 8.99
C ILE A 120 12.43 2.93 10.49
N TYR A 121 13.38 3.60 11.13
CA TYR A 121 13.35 3.91 12.56
C TYR A 121 12.13 4.76 12.92
N VAL A 122 11.88 5.85 12.19
CA VAL A 122 10.74 6.73 12.49
C VAL A 122 9.43 5.97 12.33
N VAL A 123 9.25 5.25 11.22
CA VAL A 123 8.00 4.49 10.97
C VAL A 123 7.77 3.40 12.01
N ILE A 124 8.82 2.76 12.54
CA ILE A 124 8.68 1.71 13.56
C ILE A 124 8.51 2.29 14.97
N CYS A 125 9.18 3.38 15.31
CA CYS A 125 9.22 3.90 16.68
C CYS A 125 8.17 4.98 16.98
N TYR A 126 7.57 5.60 15.98
CA TYR A 126 6.52 6.61 16.13
C TYR A 126 5.17 6.09 15.63
N GLN A 127 4.09 6.68 16.13
CA GLN A 127 2.71 6.37 15.71
C GLN A 127 2.14 7.48 14.82
N HIS A 128 1.26 7.08 13.91
CA HIS A 128 0.35 7.97 13.21
C HIS A 128 -0.99 7.29 13.04
N THR A 129 -2.07 8.07 13.05
CA THR A 129 -3.42 7.56 12.80
C THR A 129 -3.68 7.51 11.29
N ASP A 130 -4.06 6.34 10.76
CA ASP A 130 -4.62 6.20 9.42
C ASP A 130 -6.04 5.64 9.50
N ILE A 131 -7.02 6.51 9.35
CA ILE A 131 -8.44 6.12 9.40
C ILE A 131 -8.84 5.11 8.31
N ASP A 132 -8.01 4.88 7.28
CA ASP A 132 -8.27 3.83 6.28
C ASP A 132 -8.05 2.41 6.85
N ASP A 133 -7.28 2.27 7.93
CA ASP A 133 -6.99 0.97 8.53
C ASP A 133 -8.21 0.38 9.27
N SER A 134 -9.18 1.23 9.64
CA SER A 134 -10.51 0.83 10.09
C SER A 134 -11.29 -0.01 9.07
N PHE A 135 -10.83 -0.06 7.82
CA PHE A 135 -11.29 -1.01 6.81
C PHE A 135 -10.20 -2.05 6.47
N TYR A 136 -8.98 -1.61 6.13
CA TYR A 136 -7.97 -2.54 5.59
C TYR A 136 -7.47 -3.54 6.63
N LEU A 137 -7.10 -3.09 7.83
CA LEU A 137 -6.65 -3.99 8.90
C LEU A 137 -7.85 -4.70 9.55
N ALA A 138 -9.01 -4.06 9.57
CA ALA A 138 -10.25 -4.67 9.99
C ALA A 138 -10.69 -5.85 9.08
N GLN A 139 -10.42 -5.77 7.77
CA GLN A 139 -10.63 -6.88 6.83
C GLN A 139 -9.73 -8.07 7.17
N VAL A 140 -8.48 -7.81 7.58
CA VAL A 140 -7.53 -8.85 8.00
C VAL A 140 -8.06 -9.58 9.24
N ASN A 141 -8.50 -8.84 10.26
CA ASN A 141 -9.08 -9.41 11.47
C ASN A 141 -10.41 -10.14 11.21
N THR A 142 -11.24 -9.63 10.29
CA THR A 142 -12.46 -10.31 9.86
C THR A 142 -12.16 -11.70 9.28
N VAL A 143 -11.16 -11.81 8.40
CA VAL A 143 -10.73 -13.10 7.82
C VAL A 143 -10.21 -14.05 8.89
N LEU A 144 -9.41 -13.54 9.84
CA LEU A 144 -8.82 -14.33 10.92
C LEU A 144 -9.89 -14.87 11.88
N HIS A 145 -10.84 -14.02 12.25
CA HIS A 145 -11.90 -14.34 13.21
C HIS A 145 -12.93 -15.31 12.61
N THR A 146 -13.49 -14.95 11.45
CA THR A 146 -14.64 -15.64 10.88
C THR A 146 -14.26 -16.83 10.00
N ASN A 147 -12.97 -16.95 9.63
CA ASN A 147 -12.48 -17.90 8.64
C ASN A 147 -13.17 -17.79 7.27
N SER A 148 -13.84 -16.66 7.01
CA SER A 148 -14.56 -16.32 5.77
C SER A 148 -13.76 -15.34 4.92
N LEU A 149 -13.85 -15.47 3.60
CA LEU A 149 -13.16 -14.59 2.66
C LEU A 149 -14.16 -13.62 2.01
N GLN A 150 -14.00 -12.34 2.30
CA GLN A 150 -14.62 -11.22 1.57
C GLN A 150 -16.16 -11.24 1.47
N LYS A 151 -16.81 -11.88 2.45
CA LYS A 151 -18.27 -11.92 2.55
C LYS A 151 -18.83 -10.83 3.46
N ILE A 152 -18.14 -10.57 4.57
CA ILE A 152 -18.60 -9.72 5.67
C ILE A 152 -17.94 -8.35 5.54
N ASP A 153 -18.71 -7.30 5.83
CA ASP A 153 -18.19 -5.93 5.88
C ASP A 153 -17.03 -5.81 6.88
N ALA A 154 -15.95 -5.22 6.42
CA ALA A 154 -14.72 -5.12 7.15
C ALA A 154 -14.75 -4.03 8.24
N ALA A 155 -15.56 -2.98 8.12
CA ALA A 155 -15.57 -1.93 9.12
C ALA A 155 -16.47 -2.25 10.32
N SER A 156 -17.59 -2.93 10.07
CA SER A 156 -18.55 -3.34 11.11
C SER A 156 -18.29 -4.74 11.66
N GLY A 157 -18.00 -5.72 10.80
CA GLY A 157 -17.90 -7.13 11.19
C GLY A 157 -19.24 -7.83 11.34
N ILE A 158 -20.33 -7.11 11.12
CA ILE A 158 -21.70 -7.61 11.27
C ILE A 158 -22.03 -8.44 10.04
N GLY A 159 -22.38 -9.71 10.24
CA GLY A 159 -22.59 -10.67 9.15
C GLY A 159 -23.74 -10.34 8.18
N MET A 160 -24.68 -9.47 8.59
CA MET A 160 -25.74 -8.93 7.73
C MET A 160 -25.20 -7.99 6.65
N PHE A 161 -24.09 -7.30 6.93
CA PHE A 161 -23.48 -6.36 6.01
C PHE A 161 -22.45 -7.05 5.12
N GLY A 162 -22.66 -6.92 3.81
CA GLY A 162 -21.79 -7.50 2.80
C GLY A 162 -20.58 -6.62 2.48
N LEU A 163 -19.46 -7.23 2.09
CA LEU A 163 -18.31 -6.46 1.59
C LEU A 163 -18.64 -5.79 0.26
N SER A 164 -18.28 -4.51 0.12
CA SER A 164 -18.41 -3.77 -1.15
C SER A 164 -17.71 -4.49 -2.32
N ALA A 165 -18.39 -4.52 -3.47
CA ALA A 165 -17.92 -5.12 -4.71
C ALA A 165 -16.57 -4.55 -5.18
N ASP A 166 -16.25 -3.31 -4.81
CA ASP A 166 -14.97 -2.67 -5.15
C ASP A 166 -13.78 -3.41 -4.53
N TYR A 167 -13.94 -3.96 -3.33
CA TYR A 167 -12.89 -4.63 -2.58
C TYR A 167 -12.86 -6.15 -2.76
N GLN A 168 -13.90 -6.75 -3.36
CA GLN A 168 -13.91 -8.17 -3.71
C GLN A 168 -12.74 -8.56 -4.64
N LEU A 169 -12.20 -9.76 -4.47
CA LEU A 169 -11.05 -10.30 -5.20
C LEU A 169 -9.71 -9.57 -4.99
N VAL A 170 -9.63 -8.59 -4.09
CA VAL A 170 -8.34 -8.00 -3.65
C VAL A 170 -7.72 -8.94 -2.61
N SER A 171 -6.50 -9.43 -2.86
CA SER A 171 -5.92 -10.53 -2.06
C SER A 171 -4.85 -10.06 -1.08
N TYR A 172 -4.57 -8.76 -1.03
CA TYR A 172 -3.50 -8.22 -0.20
C TYR A 172 -3.77 -8.43 1.29
N GLU A 173 -4.95 -8.02 1.77
CA GLU A 173 -5.38 -8.16 3.17
C GLU A 173 -5.48 -9.65 3.56
N VAL A 174 -5.92 -10.50 2.62
CA VAL A 174 -5.95 -11.96 2.82
C VAL A 174 -4.54 -12.54 3.01
N LEU A 175 -3.54 -12.04 2.27
CA LEU A 175 -2.14 -12.43 2.47
C LEU A 175 -1.60 -11.96 3.83
N LEU A 176 -1.97 -10.75 4.27
CA LEU A 176 -1.60 -10.27 5.60
C LEU A 176 -2.18 -11.19 6.68
N ALA A 177 -3.43 -11.65 6.53
CA ALA A 177 -4.04 -12.63 7.44
C ALA A 177 -3.23 -13.94 7.50
N VAL A 178 -2.70 -14.42 6.37
CA VAL A 178 -1.79 -15.58 6.36
C VAL A 178 -0.55 -15.33 7.22
N PHE A 179 0.09 -14.17 7.07
CA PHE A 179 1.30 -13.85 7.84
C PHE A 179 1.02 -13.69 9.33
N ILE A 180 -0.07 -13.00 9.68
CA ILE A 180 -0.49 -12.82 11.07
C ILE A 180 -0.79 -14.16 11.73
N LYS A 181 -1.54 -15.06 11.05
CA LYS A 181 -1.80 -16.41 11.55
C LYS A 181 -0.53 -17.26 11.66
N LEU A 182 0.40 -17.13 10.71
CA LEU A 182 1.67 -17.87 10.72
C LEU A 182 2.58 -17.47 11.89
N PHE A 183 2.70 -16.16 12.16
CA PHE A 183 3.60 -15.64 13.19
C PHE A 183 2.94 -15.48 14.56
N ASN A 184 1.61 -15.64 14.64
CA ASN A 184 0.82 -15.47 15.85
C ASN A 184 1.09 -14.12 16.55
N ILE A 185 0.83 -13.04 15.82
CA ILE A 185 1.05 -11.65 16.25
C ILE A 185 -0.18 -10.80 15.98
N ASN A 186 -0.42 -9.76 16.78
CA ASN A 186 -1.54 -8.86 16.56
C ASN A 186 -1.43 -8.10 15.21
N THR A 187 -2.58 -7.88 14.57
CA THR A 187 -2.71 -7.23 13.25
C THR A 187 -2.14 -5.82 13.21
N ALA A 188 -2.58 -4.92 14.10
CA ALA A 188 -2.06 -3.55 14.19
C ALA A 188 -0.55 -3.54 14.49
N TYR A 189 -0.08 -4.40 15.42
CA TYR A 189 1.36 -4.51 15.69
C TYR A 189 2.16 -4.95 14.44
N PHE A 190 1.66 -5.93 13.70
CA PHE A 190 2.29 -6.41 12.48
C PHE A 190 2.37 -5.31 11.42
N ALA A 191 1.25 -4.63 11.15
CA ALA A 191 1.14 -3.58 10.15
C ALA A 191 1.98 -2.35 10.49
N HIS A 192 1.95 -1.88 11.73
CA HIS A 192 2.57 -0.61 12.12
C HIS A 192 4.04 -0.74 12.54
N SER A 193 4.53 -1.95 12.84
CA SER A 193 5.89 -2.13 13.39
C SER A 193 6.73 -3.21 12.69
N VAL A 194 6.13 -4.27 12.14
CA VAL A 194 6.89 -5.40 11.57
C VAL A 194 7.01 -5.29 10.05
N LEU A 195 5.87 -5.19 9.37
CA LEU A 195 5.78 -5.14 7.92
C LEU A 195 6.53 -3.94 7.28
N PRO A 196 6.53 -2.73 7.86
CA PRO A 196 7.20 -1.57 7.27
C PRO A 196 8.71 -1.75 7.18
N ALA A 197 9.32 -2.41 8.17
CA ALA A 197 10.75 -2.71 8.19
C ALA A 197 11.17 -3.46 6.92
N PHE A 198 10.40 -4.48 6.55
CA PHE A 198 10.63 -5.29 5.37
C PHE A 198 10.33 -4.53 4.07
N LEU A 199 9.16 -3.89 3.97
CA LEU A 199 8.71 -3.26 2.73
C LEU A 199 9.55 -2.02 2.36
N ILE A 200 9.95 -1.19 3.32
CA ILE A 200 10.82 -0.03 3.07
C ILE A 200 12.21 -0.53 2.64
N LEU A 201 12.75 -1.56 3.30
CA LEU A 201 14.01 -2.16 2.89
C LEU A 201 13.93 -2.74 1.46
N LEU A 202 12.86 -3.46 1.14
CA LEU A 202 12.61 -4.02 -0.19
C LEU A 202 12.50 -2.92 -1.25
N HIS A 203 11.78 -1.84 -0.96
CA HIS A 203 11.69 -0.66 -1.82
C HIS A 203 13.09 -0.13 -2.17
N TYR A 204 13.96 0.08 -1.17
CA TYR A 204 15.31 0.58 -1.43
C TYR A 204 16.24 -0.43 -2.13
N ILE A 205 16.02 -1.74 -1.97
CA ILE A 205 16.69 -2.78 -2.77
C ILE A 205 16.31 -2.61 -4.26
N ILE A 206 15.04 -2.33 -4.56
CA ILE A 206 14.55 -2.09 -5.93
C ILE A 206 15.12 -0.78 -6.48
N VAL A 207 15.09 0.31 -5.69
CA VAL A 207 15.67 1.61 -6.05
C VAL A 207 17.17 1.49 -6.35
N PHE A 208 17.90 0.67 -5.60
CA PHE A 208 19.32 0.41 -5.86
C PHE A 208 19.55 -0.31 -7.20
N GLU A 209 18.75 -1.31 -7.54
CA GLU A 209 18.84 -1.97 -8.85
C GLU A 209 18.44 -1.05 -10.01
N LEU A 210 17.42 -0.20 -9.83
CA LEU A 210 17.08 0.87 -10.77
C LEU A 210 18.27 1.80 -10.99
N GLY A 211 18.88 2.29 -9.90
CA GLY A 211 20.07 3.14 -9.93
C GLY A 211 21.20 2.50 -10.71
N LYS A 212 21.45 1.19 -10.54
CA LYS A 212 22.47 0.46 -11.31
C LYS A 212 22.17 0.35 -12.80
N LYS A 213 20.89 0.28 -13.19
CA LYS A 213 20.48 0.21 -14.61
C LYS A 213 20.49 1.59 -15.27
N ILE A 214 20.29 2.65 -14.50
CA ILE A 214 20.47 4.03 -14.95
C ILE A 214 21.95 4.36 -15.10
N SER A 215 22.71 4.20 -14.01
CA SER A 215 24.15 4.43 -13.95
C SER A 215 24.81 3.46 -12.99
N LYS A 216 25.59 2.51 -13.54
CA LYS A 216 26.34 1.56 -12.70
C LYS A 216 27.32 2.27 -11.76
N LYS A 217 27.93 3.38 -12.22
CA LYS A 217 28.96 4.12 -11.48
C LYS A 217 28.38 5.02 -10.39
N TYR A 218 27.20 5.60 -10.61
CA TYR A 218 26.59 6.59 -9.71
C TYR A 218 25.26 6.11 -9.12
N SER A 219 25.05 4.80 -9.07
CA SER A 219 23.87 4.16 -8.47
C SER A 219 23.60 4.59 -7.03
N LEU A 220 24.64 4.76 -6.21
CA LEU A 220 24.49 5.22 -4.82
C LEU A 220 24.04 6.69 -4.75
N ILE A 221 24.44 7.53 -5.70
CA ILE A 221 23.93 8.91 -5.79
C ILE A 221 22.46 8.89 -6.15
N PHE A 222 22.05 8.04 -7.11
CA PHE A 222 20.64 7.85 -7.45
C PHE A 222 19.82 7.47 -6.21
N VAL A 223 20.28 6.47 -5.43
CA VAL A 223 19.61 6.04 -4.19
C VAL A 223 19.53 7.17 -3.17
N LEU A 224 20.63 7.90 -2.93
CA LEU A 224 20.66 9.00 -1.98
C LEU A 224 19.65 10.09 -2.34
N ILE A 225 19.65 10.53 -3.60
CA ILE A 225 18.74 11.57 -4.07
C ILE A 225 17.29 11.09 -4.01
N TYR A 226 17.01 9.86 -4.41
CA TYR A 226 15.67 9.29 -4.32
C TYR A 226 15.19 9.20 -2.86
N SER A 227 16.06 8.77 -1.95
CA SER A 227 15.80 8.71 -0.50
C SER A 227 15.49 10.08 0.08
N LEU A 228 16.27 11.11 -0.28
CA LEU A 228 16.01 12.48 0.14
C LEU A 228 14.67 13.01 -0.41
N LEU A 229 14.34 12.73 -1.67
CA LEU A 229 13.04 13.11 -2.24
C LEU A 229 11.87 12.50 -1.48
N ASN A 230 11.99 11.26 -0.98
CA ASN A 230 10.98 10.64 -0.11
C ASN A 230 10.89 11.32 1.26
N ILE A 231 12.02 11.68 1.88
CA ILE A 231 12.02 12.39 3.18
C ILE A 231 11.37 13.78 3.06
N PHE A 232 11.61 14.48 1.95
CA PHE A 232 11.06 15.81 1.68
C PHE A 232 9.69 15.78 0.96
N SER A 233 8.97 14.66 1.00
CA SER A 233 7.65 14.53 0.39
C SER A 233 6.50 14.91 1.31
N GLY A 234 6.76 15.59 2.43
CA GLY A 234 5.75 15.97 3.43
C GLY A 234 4.76 17.06 2.96
N TYR A 235 4.88 17.52 1.72
CA TYR A 235 4.03 18.59 1.17
C TYR A 235 2.61 18.09 0.87
N SER A 236 2.43 16.78 0.65
CA SER A 236 1.13 16.17 0.39
C SER A 236 1.08 14.75 0.94
N GLY A 237 0.00 14.43 1.67
CA GLY A 237 -0.34 13.04 2.06
C GLY A 237 -0.60 12.12 0.86
N TYR A 238 -0.75 12.69 -0.34
CA TYR A 238 -0.94 11.98 -1.61
C TYR A 238 0.36 11.75 -2.40
N SER A 239 1.50 12.20 -1.89
CA SER A 239 2.81 12.01 -2.53
C SER A 239 3.29 10.55 -2.45
N GLN A 240 4.19 10.14 -3.34
CA GLN A 240 4.74 8.78 -3.32
C GLN A 240 5.48 8.47 -2.01
N GLY A 241 6.26 9.44 -1.49
CA GLY A 241 6.98 9.27 -0.22
C GLY A 241 6.05 9.26 1.00
N ALA A 242 4.90 9.94 0.94
CA ALA A 242 3.84 9.82 1.96
C ALA A 242 3.28 8.39 2.02
N PHE A 243 3.02 7.77 0.87
CA PHE A 243 2.60 6.36 0.82
C PHE A 243 3.70 5.40 1.29
N LEU A 244 4.98 5.75 1.09
CA LEU A 244 6.10 4.95 1.58
C LEU A 244 6.31 5.06 3.10
N LEU A 245 6.04 6.20 3.70
CA LEU A 245 6.46 6.47 5.08
C LEU A 245 5.30 6.59 6.06
N PHE A 246 4.11 7.01 5.64
CA PHE A 246 2.93 6.94 6.51
C PHE A 246 2.38 5.53 6.54
N ARG A 247 2.12 4.92 5.37
CA ARG A 247 1.18 3.79 5.26
C ARG A 247 1.65 2.67 4.34
N ILE A 248 2.94 2.33 4.39
CA ILE A 248 3.54 1.33 3.48
C ILE A 248 2.93 -0.07 3.61
N TRP A 249 2.33 -0.37 4.76
CA TRP A 249 1.63 -1.63 4.99
C TRP A 249 0.34 -1.77 4.19
N GLN A 250 -0.20 -0.71 3.60
CA GLN A 250 -1.39 -0.79 2.74
C GLN A 250 -1.03 -1.21 1.31
N GLY A 251 -1.93 -1.95 0.68
CA GLY A 251 -1.66 -2.50 -0.64
C GLY A 251 -1.47 -1.45 -1.74
N LYS A 252 -2.21 -0.33 -1.69
CA LYS A 252 -1.99 0.83 -2.58
C LYS A 252 -0.57 1.40 -2.49
N SER A 253 0.03 1.39 -1.30
CA SER A 253 1.41 1.82 -1.08
C SER A 253 2.41 0.84 -1.64
N VAL A 254 2.18 -0.47 -1.47
CA VAL A 254 2.99 -1.54 -2.09
C VAL A 254 2.95 -1.45 -3.61
N MET A 255 1.79 -1.16 -4.21
CA MET A 255 1.66 -0.96 -5.65
C MET A 255 2.58 0.17 -6.16
N ILE A 256 2.52 1.35 -5.54
CA ILE A 256 3.24 2.55 -5.99
C ILE A 256 4.74 2.45 -5.70
N ASN A 257 5.11 1.87 -4.56
CA ASN A 257 6.50 1.87 -4.09
C ASN A 257 7.25 0.56 -4.43
N ILE A 258 6.57 -0.52 -4.81
CA ILE A 258 7.22 -1.80 -5.15
C ILE A 258 6.82 -2.26 -6.55
N VAL A 259 5.53 -2.43 -6.85
CA VAL A 259 5.08 -3.03 -8.12
C VAL A 259 5.40 -2.12 -9.32
N ILE A 260 5.08 -0.83 -9.24
CA ILE A 260 5.37 0.14 -10.31
C ILE A 260 6.88 0.32 -10.52
N PRO A 261 7.73 0.49 -9.48
CA PRO A 261 9.17 0.53 -9.64
C PRO A 261 9.75 -0.76 -10.25
N LEU A 262 9.21 -1.94 -9.92
CA LEU A 262 9.60 -3.20 -10.57
C LEU A 262 9.20 -3.26 -12.04
N LEU A 263 8.03 -2.72 -12.39
CA LEU A 263 7.60 -2.55 -13.77
C LEU A 263 8.54 -1.61 -14.54
N VAL A 264 8.95 -0.50 -13.93
CA VAL A 264 9.96 0.39 -14.53
C VAL A 264 11.30 -0.33 -14.70
N LEU A 265 11.74 -1.07 -13.68
CA LEU A 265 13.01 -1.81 -13.68
C LEU A 265 13.07 -2.87 -14.77
N ILE A 266 12.00 -3.65 -14.97
CA ILE A 266 11.98 -4.67 -16.03
C ILE A 266 12.01 -4.04 -17.42
N PHE A 267 11.42 -2.86 -17.61
CA PHE A 267 11.54 -2.14 -18.87
C PHE A 267 12.97 -1.64 -19.08
N CYS A 268 13.64 -1.10 -18.06
CA CYS A 268 15.08 -0.80 -18.15
C CYS A 268 15.90 -2.01 -18.61
N LEU A 269 15.60 -3.21 -18.10
CA LEU A 269 16.23 -4.46 -18.55
C LEU A 269 15.89 -4.80 -20.02
N ILE A 270 14.63 -4.63 -20.43
CA ILE A 270 14.17 -4.91 -21.80
C ILE A 270 14.86 -4.00 -22.82
N TYR A 271 15.16 -2.74 -22.48
CA TYR A 271 15.90 -1.84 -23.38
C TYR A 271 17.34 -2.30 -23.66
N HIS A 272 17.92 -3.16 -22.82
CA HIS A 272 19.27 -3.70 -23.01
C HIS A 272 19.33 -5.02 -23.79
N ILE A 273 18.19 -5.64 -24.11
CA ILE A 273 18.14 -6.92 -24.84
C ILE A 273 17.66 -6.73 -26.27
N LYS A 274 18.08 -7.62 -27.17
CA LYS A 274 17.62 -7.61 -28.57
C LYS A 274 16.23 -8.22 -28.75
N LYS A 275 15.88 -9.22 -27.94
CA LYS A 275 14.64 -10.00 -28.07
C LYS A 275 14.04 -10.30 -26.70
N VAL A 276 12.76 -10.00 -26.55
CA VAL A 276 11.99 -10.37 -25.35
C VAL A 276 11.86 -11.89 -25.28
N SER A 277 12.38 -12.48 -24.20
CA SER A 277 12.32 -13.93 -23.94
C SER A 277 11.14 -14.30 -23.05
N THR A 278 10.81 -15.59 -22.97
CA THR A 278 9.68 -16.09 -22.15
C THR A 278 9.79 -15.70 -20.68
N VAL A 279 11.01 -15.60 -20.13
CA VAL A 279 11.22 -15.16 -18.74
C VAL A 279 10.69 -13.74 -18.51
N TYR A 280 10.92 -12.82 -19.44
CA TYR A 280 10.38 -11.46 -19.34
C TYR A 280 8.86 -11.43 -19.47
N ILE A 281 8.29 -12.23 -20.37
CA ILE A 281 6.83 -12.36 -20.53
C ILE A 281 6.21 -12.87 -19.22
N PHE A 282 6.79 -13.92 -18.62
CA PHE A 282 6.36 -14.46 -17.34
C PHE A 282 6.45 -13.42 -16.22
N LEU A 283 7.58 -12.70 -16.11
CA LEU A 283 7.74 -11.66 -15.09
C LEU A 283 6.74 -10.52 -15.26
N LEU A 284 6.47 -10.09 -16.50
CA LEU A 284 5.45 -9.07 -16.78
C LEU A 284 4.04 -9.56 -16.44
N PHE A 285 3.74 -10.83 -16.70
CA PHE A 285 2.47 -11.44 -16.28
C PHE A 285 2.34 -11.46 -14.75
N MET A 286 3.42 -11.82 -14.04
CA MET A 286 3.46 -11.76 -12.57
C MET A 286 3.35 -10.31 -12.05
N ILE A 287 3.91 -9.31 -12.75
CA ILE A 287 3.75 -7.90 -12.38
C ILE A 287 2.28 -7.46 -12.47
N LEU A 288 1.56 -7.84 -13.54
CA LEU A 288 0.15 -7.50 -13.70
C LEU A 288 -0.69 -8.13 -12.57
N ASN A 289 -0.49 -9.42 -12.28
CA ASN A 289 -1.17 -10.11 -11.18
C ASN A 289 -0.79 -9.53 -9.80
N ALA A 290 0.47 -9.15 -9.59
CA ALA A 290 0.90 -8.46 -8.38
C ALA A 290 0.25 -7.07 -8.26
N GLY A 291 -0.03 -6.38 -9.36
CA GLY A 291 -0.83 -5.16 -9.36
C GLY A 291 -2.26 -5.42 -8.88
N PHE A 292 -2.92 -6.42 -9.45
CA PHE A 292 -4.29 -6.80 -9.09
C PHE A 292 -4.42 -7.28 -7.65
N HIS A 293 -3.40 -7.97 -7.15
CA HIS A 293 -3.28 -8.39 -5.76
C HIS A 293 -3.42 -7.23 -4.78
N THR A 294 -2.70 -6.15 -5.05
CA THR A 294 -2.42 -5.10 -4.06
C THR A 294 -3.62 -4.24 -3.70
N THR A 295 -4.44 -3.82 -4.66
CA THR A 295 -5.57 -2.91 -4.40
C THR A 295 -6.49 -2.88 -5.60
N ALA A 296 -7.76 -2.51 -5.40
CA ALA A 296 -8.75 -2.37 -6.46
C ALA A 296 -8.26 -1.47 -7.60
N VAL A 297 -7.58 -0.35 -7.30
CA VAL A 297 -7.05 0.56 -8.32
C VAL A 297 -5.86 0.01 -9.10
N GLY A 298 -5.22 -1.05 -8.60
CA GLY A 298 -4.16 -1.77 -9.30
C GLY A 298 -4.66 -2.41 -10.58
N LEU A 299 -5.97 -2.69 -10.67
CA LEU A 299 -6.65 -3.19 -11.86
C LEU A 299 -6.45 -2.29 -13.09
N TYR A 300 -6.40 -0.96 -12.90
CA TYR A 300 -6.21 -0.02 -14.02
C TYR A 300 -4.84 0.66 -14.00
N LEU A 301 -4.27 1.01 -12.82
CA LEU A 301 -3.02 1.77 -12.77
C LEU A 301 -1.83 0.99 -13.32
N VAL A 302 -1.69 -0.29 -12.97
CA VAL A 302 -0.57 -1.12 -13.42
C VAL A 302 -0.66 -1.39 -14.94
N PRO A 303 -1.83 -1.77 -15.50
CA PRO A 303 -1.98 -1.87 -16.95
C PRO A 303 -1.79 -0.56 -17.73
N ILE A 304 -2.23 0.58 -17.19
CA ILE A 304 -2.00 1.89 -17.83
C ILE A 304 -0.50 2.22 -17.88
N MET A 305 0.22 2.02 -16.78
CA MET A 305 1.67 2.22 -16.76
C MET A 305 2.36 1.25 -17.73
N TYR A 306 1.95 -0.02 -17.72
CA TYR A 306 2.45 -1.05 -18.64
C TYR A 306 2.26 -0.63 -20.10
N PHE A 307 1.05 -0.19 -20.47
CA PHE A 307 0.74 0.33 -21.79
C PHE A 307 1.67 1.47 -22.18
N SER A 308 1.85 2.47 -21.32
CA SER A 308 2.70 3.62 -21.62
C SER A 308 4.17 3.21 -21.90
N LEU A 309 4.68 2.24 -21.14
CA LEU A 309 6.03 1.73 -21.28
C LEU A 309 6.19 0.86 -22.54
N VAL A 310 5.20 0.03 -22.88
CA VAL A 310 5.19 -0.78 -24.12
C VAL A 310 5.20 0.13 -25.34
N ILE A 311 4.28 1.10 -25.40
CA ILE A 311 4.18 2.01 -26.54
C ILE A 311 5.46 2.85 -26.66
N SER A 312 6.00 3.34 -25.54
CA SER A 312 7.29 4.03 -25.55
C SER A 312 8.42 3.16 -26.11
N TYR A 313 8.51 1.91 -25.66
CA TYR A 313 9.53 0.97 -26.12
C TYR A 313 9.45 0.74 -27.63
N VAL A 314 8.24 0.56 -28.16
CA VAL A 314 8.01 0.39 -29.60
C VAL A 314 8.37 1.65 -30.39
N LEU A 315 8.02 2.84 -29.90
CA LEU A 315 8.30 4.11 -30.59
C LEU A 315 9.80 4.41 -30.68
N ILE A 316 10.59 3.99 -29.70
CA ILE A 316 12.02 4.31 -29.62
C ILE A 316 12.91 3.24 -30.26
N THR A 317 12.58 1.95 -30.10
CA THR A 317 13.43 0.87 -30.63
C THR A 317 13.05 0.55 -32.08
N LYS A 318 13.95 0.76 -33.06
CA LYS A 318 13.62 0.65 -34.50
C LYS A 318 13.69 -0.78 -35.09
N SER A 319 14.44 -1.72 -34.50
CA SER A 319 14.91 -2.91 -35.26
C SER A 319 14.08 -4.21 -35.16
N GLU A 320 13.13 -4.38 -34.23
CA GLU A 320 12.22 -5.56 -34.19
C GLU A 320 10.83 -5.23 -33.58
N ARG A 321 10.29 -4.04 -33.90
CA ARG A 321 9.10 -3.43 -33.27
C ARG A 321 7.91 -4.37 -33.14
N ILE A 322 7.54 -5.02 -34.24
CA ILE A 322 6.29 -5.78 -34.33
C ILE A 322 6.35 -7.08 -33.51
N LYS A 323 7.45 -7.85 -33.61
CA LYS A 323 7.59 -9.12 -32.89
C LYS A 323 7.70 -8.91 -31.38
N SER A 324 8.43 -7.89 -30.95
CA SER A 324 8.53 -7.55 -29.53
C SER A 324 7.20 -7.02 -28.99
N PHE A 325 6.47 -6.21 -29.78
CA PHE A 325 5.14 -5.74 -29.41
C PHE A 325 4.17 -6.89 -29.15
N PHE A 326 4.02 -7.83 -30.09
CA PHE A 326 3.12 -8.98 -29.90
C PHE A 326 3.49 -9.81 -28.66
N LYS A 327 4.79 -10.01 -28.39
CA LYS A 327 5.25 -10.68 -27.16
C LYS A 327 4.88 -9.93 -25.89
N LEU A 328 4.90 -8.59 -25.93
CA LEU A 328 4.48 -7.74 -24.82
C LEU A 328 2.95 -7.66 -24.69
N CYS A 329 2.17 -8.09 -25.68
CA CYS A 329 0.72 -8.26 -25.52
C CYS A 329 0.36 -9.56 -24.78
N ILE A 330 1.21 -10.59 -24.83
CA ILE A 330 0.96 -11.90 -24.21
C ILE A 330 0.63 -11.81 -22.71
N PRO A 331 1.40 -11.08 -21.87
CA PRO A 331 1.08 -10.95 -20.45
C PRO A 331 -0.32 -10.37 -20.19
N VAL A 332 -0.75 -9.43 -21.02
CA VAL A 332 -2.07 -8.79 -20.93
C VAL A 332 -3.15 -9.81 -21.25
N LEU A 333 -3.00 -10.56 -22.35
CA LEU A 333 -3.97 -11.59 -22.75
C LEU A 333 -4.19 -12.65 -21.65
N PHE A 334 -3.12 -13.10 -20.99
CA PHE A 334 -3.24 -14.04 -19.87
C PHE A 334 -3.85 -13.42 -18.61
N SER A 335 -3.81 -12.10 -18.47
CA SER A 335 -4.37 -11.36 -17.34
C SER A 335 -5.85 -10.98 -17.55
N LEU A 336 -6.34 -10.98 -18.80
CA LEU A 336 -7.71 -10.60 -19.16
C LEU A 336 -8.80 -11.40 -18.44
N PRO A 337 -8.71 -12.73 -18.23
CA PRO A 337 -9.76 -13.47 -17.56
C PRO A 337 -10.11 -12.90 -16.18
N TYR A 338 -9.10 -12.50 -15.39
CA TYR A 338 -9.31 -11.85 -14.10
C TYR A 338 -9.96 -10.47 -14.26
N VAL A 339 -9.47 -9.66 -15.19
CA VAL A 339 -10.01 -8.31 -15.44
C VAL A 339 -11.49 -8.38 -15.84
N LEU A 340 -11.85 -9.33 -16.71
CA LEU A 340 -13.23 -9.55 -17.13
C LEU A 340 -14.11 -10.06 -15.99
N LEU A 341 -13.59 -10.95 -15.15
CA LEU A 341 -14.29 -11.43 -13.95
C LEU A 341 -14.58 -10.28 -12.97
N LYS A 342 -13.57 -9.45 -12.69
CA LYS A 342 -13.73 -8.30 -11.79
C LYS A 342 -14.67 -7.27 -12.39
N ALA A 343 -14.59 -7.00 -13.69
CA ALA A 343 -15.54 -6.13 -14.38
C ALA A 343 -16.97 -6.68 -14.29
N TYR A 344 -17.16 -7.98 -14.51
CA TYR A 344 -18.46 -8.64 -14.35
C TYR A 344 -19.03 -8.41 -12.96
N ILE A 345 -18.26 -8.67 -11.89
CA ILE A 345 -18.69 -8.41 -10.51
C ILE A 345 -19.12 -6.95 -10.35
N LEU A 346 -18.26 -6.00 -10.73
CA LEU A 346 -18.59 -4.58 -10.60
C LEU A 346 -19.89 -4.21 -11.34
N PHE A 347 -20.10 -4.69 -12.57
CA PHE A 347 -21.32 -4.37 -13.35
C PHE A 347 -22.60 -4.98 -12.77
N PHE A 348 -22.56 -6.21 -12.29
CA PHE A 348 -23.76 -6.92 -11.83
C PHE A 348 -24.11 -6.66 -10.37
N THR A 349 -23.13 -6.25 -9.54
CA THR A 349 -23.38 -5.85 -8.15
C THR A 349 -23.78 -4.38 -8.04
N THR A 350 -23.25 -3.49 -8.90
CA THR A 350 -23.62 -2.04 -8.87
C THR A 350 -25.03 -1.74 -9.40
N THR A 351 -25.69 -2.67 -10.08
CA THR A 351 -27.13 -2.56 -10.39
C THR A 351 -28.04 -2.66 -9.16
N VAL A 352 -27.49 -3.05 -8.00
CA VAL A 352 -28.18 -3.09 -6.71
C VAL A 352 -27.43 -2.20 -5.72
N GLY A 353 -27.69 -0.89 -5.75
CA GLY A 353 -27.71 -0.09 -4.52
C GLY A 353 -26.43 0.50 -3.92
N SER A 354 -25.28 0.57 -4.60
CA SER A 354 -24.12 1.28 -3.99
C SER A 354 -23.17 1.92 -5.00
N LYS A 355 -23.42 3.18 -5.34
CA LYS A 355 -22.30 4.08 -5.61
C LYS A 355 -21.79 4.48 -4.23
N GLU A 356 -20.57 4.11 -3.87
CA GLU A 356 -19.86 4.82 -2.79
C GLU A 356 -19.99 6.32 -3.11
N ILE A 357 -20.75 7.03 -2.28
CA ILE A 357 -20.77 8.48 -2.33
C ILE A 357 -19.45 8.91 -1.71
N VAL A 358 -18.38 8.87 -2.51
CA VAL A 358 -17.16 9.59 -2.15
C VAL A 358 -17.49 11.07 -2.35
N THR A 359 -18.13 11.66 -1.32
CA THR A 359 -18.62 13.04 -1.22
C THR A 359 -17.52 14.10 -1.37
N VAL A 360 -16.26 13.71 -1.50
CA VAL A 360 -15.14 14.66 -1.44
C VAL A 360 -14.92 15.42 -2.76
N PHE A 361 -15.40 14.90 -3.90
CA PHE A 361 -15.15 15.54 -5.21
C PHE A 361 -16.37 15.54 -6.14
N GLU A 362 -17.50 16.11 -5.69
CA GLU A 362 -18.68 16.30 -6.55
C GLU A 362 -18.41 17.22 -7.76
N ASN A 363 -17.34 18.03 -7.71
CA ASN A 363 -16.91 18.91 -8.81
C ASN A 363 -15.43 18.67 -9.16
N TYR A 364 -15.14 17.51 -9.78
CA TYR A 364 -13.81 17.24 -10.32
C TYR A 364 -13.45 18.26 -11.40
N GLN A 365 -12.34 18.99 -11.17
CA GLN A 365 -11.72 19.86 -12.17
C GLN A 365 -10.23 19.54 -12.25
N TYR A 366 -9.75 19.14 -13.43
CA TYR A 366 -8.38 18.69 -13.65
C TYR A 366 -7.32 19.56 -12.96
N LEU A 367 -7.37 20.87 -13.22
CA LEU A 367 -6.36 21.81 -12.72
C LEU A 367 -6.42 21.96 -11.19
N ILE A 368 -7.61 21.94 -10.60
CA ILE A 368 -7.78 22.02 -9.15
C ILE A 368 -7.25 20.74 -8.52
N THR A 369 -7.66 19.58 -9.04
CA THR A 369 -7.22 18.27 -8.53
C THR A 369 -5.70 18.13 -8.63
N PHE A 370 -5.11 18.49 -9.76
CA PHE A 370 -3.66 18.42 -9.96
C PHE A 370 -2.90 19.35 -9.00
N LYS A 371 -3.35 20.62 -8.86
CA LYS A 371 -2.67 21.62 -8.03
C LYS A 371 -2.87 21.38 -6.54
N ASN A 372 -4.09 21.11 -6.11
CA ASN A 372 -4.47 21.13 -4.69
C ASN A 372 -4.35 19.74 -4.05
N VAL A 373 -4.69 18.67 -4.78
CA VAL A 373 -4.64 17.30 -4.23
C VAL A 373 -3.25 16.71 -4.43
N PHE A 374 -2.80 16.63 -5.68
CA PHE A 374 -1.56 15.94 -5.99
C PHE A 374 -0.31 16.75 -5.61
N LEU A 375 -0.25 18.03 -6.00
CA LEU A 375 0.89 18.90 -5.68
C LEU A 375 0.77 19.58 -4.32
N ALA A 376 -0.44 19.69 -3.74
CA ALA A 376 -0.70 20.48 -2.54
C ALA A 376 -0.06 21.88 -2.60
N SER A 377 -0.19 22.53 -3.76
CA SER A 377 0.43 23.84 -4.09
C SER A 377 1.96 23.89 -4.05
N ASN A 378 2.66 22.75 -3.99
CA ASN A 378 4.12 22.68 -4.13
C ASN A 378 4.54 22.69 -5.61
N TYR A 379 4.66 23.90 -6.17
CA TYR A 379 5.13 24.10 -7.55
C TYR A 379 6.64 23.90 -7.73
N GLY A 380 7.41 23.90 -6.64
CA GLY A 380 8.86 23.71 -6.67
C GLY A 380 9.25 22.32 -7.18
N LEU A 381 8.58 21.28 -6.69
CA LEU A 381 8.79 19.91 -7.19
C LEU A 381 8.42 19.77 -8.67
N LEU A 382 7.32 20.39 -9.09
CA LEU A 382 6.89 20.37 -10.49
C LEU A 382 7.93 21.04 -11.40
N LEU A 383 8.49 22.18 -10.98
CA LEU A 383 9.57 22.85 -11.71
C LEU A 383 10.79 21.94 -11.84
N LEU A 384 11.22 21.30 -10.75
CA LEU A 384 12.33 20.34 -10.77
C LEU A 384 12.04 19.15 -11.69
N TYR A 385 10.81 18.64 -11.69
CA TYR A 385 10.39 17.58 -12.59
C TYR A 385 10.47 18.01 -14.06
N VAL A 386 9.95 19.20 -14.42
CA VAL A 386 9.97 19.70 -15.80
C VAL A 386 11.41 19.92 -16.28
N ILE A 387 12.28 20.51 -15.45
CA ILE A 387 13.71 20.67 -15.76
C ILE A 387 14.35 19.29 -15.97
N SER A 388 14.08 18.36 -15.06
CA SER A 388 14.63 17.00 -15.11
C SER A 388 14.18 16.26 -16.37
N PHE A 389 12.91 16.39 -16.73
CA PHE A 389 12.29 15.82 -17.90
C PHE A 389 12.93 16.35 -19.20
N LEU A 390 13.06 17.68 -19.32
CA LEU A 390 13.69 18.31 -20.49
C LEU A 390 15.16 17.90 -20.62
N PHE A 391 15.88 17.84 -19.50
CA PHE A 391 17.28 17.38 -19.49
C PHE A 391 17.41 15.95 -20.03
N ILE A 392 16.59 15.01 -19.57
CA ILE A 392 16.60 13.63 -20.07
C ILE A 392 16.24 13.59 -21.56
N LEU A 393 15.20 14.33 -21.97
CA LEU A 393 14.73 14.36 -23.35
C LEU A 393 15.80 14.88 -24.33
N ILE A 394 16.63 15.82 -23.90
CA ILE A 394 17.71 16.37 -24.73
C ILE A 394 18.95 15.46 -24.66
N PHE A 395 19.46 15.17 -23.47
CA PHE A 395 20.82 14.67 -23.28
C PHE A 395 20.95 13.16 -23.02
N ALA A 396 19.88 12.44 -22.70
CA ALA A 396 19.98 11.03 -22.32
C ALA A 396 19.97 10.08 -23.54
N ASP A 397 20.17 8.79 -23.29
CA ASP A 397 20.06 7.77 -24.33
C ASP A 397 18.61 7.32 -24.57
N ARG A 398 18.43 6.33 -25.45
CA ARG A 398 17.12 5.78 -25.80
C ARG A 398 16.39 5.13 -24.62
N LEU A 399 17.10 4.44 -23.74
CA LEU A 399 16.51 3.77 -22.58
C LEU A 399 15.90 4.82 -21.66
N HIS A 400 16.69 5.81 -21.26
CA HIS A 400 16.28 6.83 -20.30
C HIS A 400 15.15 7.68 -20.86
N LYS A 401 15.24 8.10 -22.14
CA LYS A 401 14.15 8.81 -22.83
C LYS A 401 12.87 8.00 -22.86
N GLY A 402 12.98 6.70 -23.11
CA GLY A 402 11.81 5.83 -23.19
C GLY A 402 11.12 5.64 -21.86
N VAL A 403 11.88 5.29 -20.85
CA VAL A 403 11.34 4.94 -19.54
C VAL A 403 10.79 6.15 -18.80
N PHE A 404 11.44 7.32 -18.89
CA PHE A 404 11.12 8.48 -18.05
C PHE A 404 10.46 9.66 -18.78
N CYS A 405 10.60 9.76 -20.11
CA CYS A 405 10.00 10.86 -20.87
C CYS A 405 8.85 10.40 -21.75
N PHE A 406 9.09 9.47 -22.67
CA PHE A 406 8.10 9.05 -23.66
C PHE A 406 6.91 8.31 -23.02
N SER A 407 7.14 7.50 -21.98
CA SER A 407 6.08 6.93 -21.14
C SER A 407 5.15 8.02 -20.59
N SER A 408 5.70 9.06 -19.96
CA SER A 408 4.94 10.20 -19.43
C SER A 408 4.23 10.99 -20.53
N ILE A 409 4.84 11.19 -21.69
CA ILE A 409 4.18 11.83 -22.86
C ILE A 409 2.98 11.00 -23.28
N ILE A 410 3.12 9.68 -23.39
CA ILE A 410 2.03 8.79 -23.78
C ILE A 410 0.89 8.88 -22.75
N LEU A 411 1.21 8.89 -21.46
CA LEU A 411 0.21 9.09 -20.40
C LEU A 411 -0.52 10.44 -20.56
N MET A 412 0.21 11.53 -20.76
CA MET A 412 -0.37 12.88 -20.94
C MET A 412 -1.20 13.02 -22.22
N LEU A 413 -0.91 12.24 -23.27
CA LEU A 413 -1.71 12.21 -24.49
C LEU A 413 -2.95 11.33 -24.37
N THR A 414 -2.94 10.37 -23.45
CA THR A 414 -4.01 9.38 -23.26
C THR A 414 -4.74 9.59 -21.93
N PHE A 415 -4.34 8.91 -20.86
CA PHE A 415 -5.11 8.85 -19.61
C PHE A 415 -5.05 10.13 -18.77
N LEU A 416 -3.94 10.89 -18.85
CA LEU A 416 -3.73 12.14 -18.13
C LEU A 416 -4.06 13.39 -18.97
N ASN A 417 -4.76 13.21 -20.09
CA ASN A 417 -5.07 14.29 -21.01
C ASN A 417 -6.29 15.10 -20.52
N PRO A 418 -6.15 16.41 -20.26
CA PRO A 418 -7.23 17.26 -19.74
C PRO A 418 -8.41 17.45 -20.71
N PHE A 419 -8.29 17.05 -21.98
CA PHE A 419 -9.39 17.11 -22.94
C PHE A 419 -10.29 15.86 -22.92
N ILE A 420 -9.83 14.76 -22.34
CA ILE A 420 -10.57 13.50 -22.25
C ILE A 420 -10.63 12.94 -20.83
N ASP A 421 -10.21 13.73 -19.84
CA ASP A 421 -10.18 13.34 -18.44
C ASP A 421 -11.57 12.97 -17.90
N ASN A 422 -12.62 13.70 -18.29
CA ASN A 422 -14.00 13.36 -17.94
C ASN A 422 -14.40 11.96 -18.44
N PHE A 423 -13.93 11.55 -19.63
CA PHE A 423 -14.19 10.21 -20.12
C PHE A 423 -13.42 9.16 -19.31
N VAL A 424 -12.13 9.40 -19.06
CA VAL A 424 -11.26 8.49 -18.30
C VAL A 424 -11.70 8.36 -16.84
N ALA A 425 -12.08 9.46 -16.21
CA ALA A 425 -12.59 9.54 -14.84
C ALA A 425 -13.90 8.75 -14.70
N ASN A 426 -14.85 8.93 -15.61
CA ASN A 426 -16.16 8.27 -15.51
C ASN A 426 -16.15 6.79 -15.96
N ASN A 427 -15.27 6.38 -16.87
CA ASN A 427 -15.36 5.06 -17.51
C ASN A 427 -14.19 4.11 -17.21
N ILE A 428 -13.03 4.63 -16.76
CA ILE A 428 -11.82 3.81 -16.58
C ILE A 428 -11.38 3.75 -15.12
N THR A 429 -11.48 4.87 -14.39
CA THR A 429 -10.86 5.00 -13.06
C THR A 429 -11.85 5.20 -11.92
N GLY A 430 -12.76 6.15 -12.04
CA GLY A 430 -13.59 6.71 -10.97
C GLY A 430 -13.21 8.17 -10.70
N VAL A 431 -14.21 9.05 -10.64
CA VAL A 431 -14.01 10.51 -10.52
C VAL A 431 -13.21 10.88 -9.26
N ALA A 432 -13.56 10.29 -8.12
CA ALA A 432 -12.89 10.57 -6.84
C ALA A 432 -11.44 10.04 -6.74
N VAL A 433 -11.05 9.14 -7.66
CA VAL A 433 -9.75 8.46 -7.63
C VAL A 433 -8.88 8.74 -8.86
N TYR A 434 -9.38 9.52 -9.83
CA TYR A 434 -8.65 9.88 -11.05
C TYR A 434 -7.25 10.44 -10.77
N TRP A 435 -7.11 11.24 -9.71
CA TRP A 435 -5.85 11.87 -9.30
C TRP A 435 -4.71 10.85 -9.05
N ARG A 436 -5.04 9.58 -8.78
CA ARG A 436 -4.06 8.50 -8.60
C ARG A 436 -3.24 8.23 -9.86
N LEU A 437 -3.75 8.60 -11.06
CA LEU A 437 -2.99 8.50 -12.31
C LEU A 437 -1.72 9.37 -12.30
N PHE A 438 -1.68 10.46 -11.53
CA PHE A 438 -0.48 11.30 -11.44
C PHE A 438 0.71 10.58 -10.80
N TRP A 439 0.50 9.50 -10.04
CA TRP A 439 1.58 8.65 -9.56
C TRP A 439 2.39 8.01 -10.69
N LEU A 440 1.76 7.77 -11.85
CA LEU A 440 2.41 7.13 -12.99
C LEU A 440 3.44 8.02 -13.68
N LEU A 441 3.46 9.32 -13.38
CA LEU A 441 4.50 10.26 -13.84
C LEU A 441 5.88 9.98 -13.23
N ASN A 442 5.93 9.19 -12.14
CA ASN A 442 7.16 8.77 -11.45
C ASN A 442 8.11 9.95 -11.18
N ILE A 443 7.56 11.07 -10.68
CA ILE A 443 8.27 12.34 -10.51
C ILE A 443 9.60 12.18 -9.74
N PRO A 444 9.65 11.54 -8.55
CA PRO A 444 10.90 11.39 -7.81
C PRO A 444 11.96 10.58 -8.58
N MET A 445 11.52 9.55 -9.31
CA MET A 445 12.41 8.68 -10.07
C MET A 445 13.03 9.42 -11.27
N THR A 446 12.22 10.23 -11.96
CA THR A 446 12.66 11.06 -13.08
C THR A 446 13.66 12.13 -12.63
N ILE A 447 13.42 12.76 -11.48
CA ILE A 447 14.36 13.75 -10.90
C ILE A 447 15.68 13.08 -10.51
N ALA A 448 15.63 11.97 -9.78
CA ALA A 448 16.83 11.23 -9.36
C ALA A 448 17.64 10.72 -10.58
N CYS A 449 16.96 10.23 -11.62
CA CYS A 449 17.57 9.79 -12.87
C CYS A 449 18.29 10.96 -13.57
N SER A 450 17.60 12.08 -13.75
CA SER A 450 18.14 13.27 -14.38
C SER A 450 19.37 13.82 -13.64
N PHE A 451 19.29 13.93 -12.32
CA PHE A 451 20.40 14.35 -11.48
C PHE A 451 21.61 13.42 -11.61
N THR A 452 21.39 12.10 -11.61
CA THR A 452 22.46 11.11 -11.75
C THR A 452 23.15 11.24 -13.11
N LEU A 453 22.38 11.40 -14.20
CA LEU A 453 22.91 11.63 -15.54
C LEU A 453 23.63 12.99 -15.66
N PHE A 454 23.18 14.01 -14.94
CA PHE A 454 23.90 15.29 -14.86
C PHE A 454 25.26 15.12 -14.17
N VAL A 455 25.29 14.42 -13.03
CA VAL A 455 26.53 14.12 -12.29
C VAL A 455 27.54 13.33 -13.13
N GLU A 456 27.08 12.44 -14.01
CA GLU A 456 27.94 11.73 -14.96
C GLU A 456 28.73 12.66 -15.91
N ARG A 457 28.16 13.82 -16.22
CA ARG A 457 28.67 14.75 -17.24
C ARG A 457 29.58 15.84 -16.66
N ILE A 458 29.68 15.96 -15.34
CA ILE A 458 30.53 16.95 -14.67
C ILE A 458 31.86 16.37 -14.19
N LYS A 459 32.87 17.23 -14.01
CA LYS A 459 34.16 16.82 -13.46
C LYS A 459 34.01 16.41 -11.99
N ILE A 460 34.73 15.37 -11.57
CA ILE A 460 34.64 14.76 -10.22
C ILE A 460 34.74 15.78 -9.09
N LYS A 461 35.59 16.81 -9.22
CA LYS A 461 35.77 17.86 -8.21
C LYS A 461 34.51 18.68 -7.92
N TYR A 462 33.54 18.72 -8.84
CA TYR A 462 32.29 19.46 -8.69
C TYR A 462 31.13 18.60 -8.17
N ILE A 463 31.29 17.28 -8.02
CA ILE A 463 30.19 16.39 -7.60
C ILE A 463 29.68 16.75 -6.20
N LYS A 464 30.59 16.89 -5.22
CA LYS A 464 30.21 17.24 -3.84
C LYS A 464 29.46 18.57 -3.74
N PRO A 465 29.97 19.71 -4.27
CA PRO A 465 29.24 20.97 -4.19
C PRO A 465 27.92 20.91 -4.94
N VAL A 466 27.81 20.18 -6.06
CA VAL A 466 26.54 19.99 -6.78
C VAL A 466 25.51 19.24 -5.94
N ILE A 467 25.91 18.20 -5.22
CA ILE A 467 25.02 17.47 -4.30
C ILE A 467 24.51 18.41 -3.20
N ILE A 468 25.42 19.15 -2.56
CA ILE A 468 25.07 20.12 -1.50
C ILE A 468 24.12 21.20 -2.03
N CYS A 469 24.40 21.77 -3.21
CA CYS A 469 23.52 22.76 -3.83
C CYS A 469 22.13 22.16 -4.11
N PHE A 470 22.07 20.92 -4.59
CA PHE A 470 20.81 20.25 -4.85
C PHE A 470 20.02 19.97 -3.57
N GLU A 471 20.69 19.57 -2.49
CA GLU A 471 20.08 19.42 -1.16
C GLU A 471 19.49 20.74 -0.65
N ILE A 472 20.21 21.86 -0.82
CA ILE A 472 19.71 23.21 -0.48
C ILE A 472 18.49 23.57 -1.33
N ILE A 473 18.50 23.25 -2.63
CA ILE A 473 17.36 23.44 -3.52
C ILE A 473 16.16 22.60 -3.06
N LEU A 474 16.36 21.32 -2.72
CA LEU A 474 15.28 20.48 -2.19
C LEU A 474 14.72 21.05 -0.89
N LEU A 475 15.58 21.48 0.03
CA LEU A 475 15.16 22.12 1.28
C LEU A 475 14.35 23.40 1.02
N TYR A 476 14.75 24.22 0.06
CA TYR A 476 14.07 25.48 -0.26
C TYR A 476 12.74 25.27 -0.98
N PHE A 477 12.68 24.35 -1.96
CA PHE A 477 11.52 24.17 -2.83
C PHE A 477 10.52 23.12 -2.33
N ASN A 478 10.97 22.06 -1.64
CA ASN A 478 10.06 21.05 -1.08
C ASN A 478 9.72 21.31 0.39
N GLY A 479 10.66 21.86 1.19
CA GLY A 479 10.45 22.49 2.51
C GLY A 479 9.86 21.67 3.66
N THR A 480 9.21 20.55 3.36
CA THR A 480 8.38 19.81 4.30
C THR A 480 8.93 18.41 4.44
N ILE A 481 9.71 18.24 5.50
CA ILE A 481 10.14 16.93 5.95
C ILE A 481 8.87 16.20 6.44
N ILE A 482 8.66 14.98 5.95
CA ILE A 482 7.49 14.17 6.29
C ILE A 482 7.36 13.88 7.79
N PHE A 483 8.49 13.91 8.51
CA PHE A 483 8.58 13.73 9.95
C PHE A 483 8.34 15.01 10.77
N ARG A 484 7.99 16.14 10.15
CA ARG A 484 7.81 17.42 10.85
C ARG A 484 6.37 17.57 11.36
N ASN A 485 6.24 17.92 12.64
CA ASN A 485 4.97 18.13 13.38
C ASN A 485 4.04 19.25 12.88
N GLN A 486 4.25 19.86 11.70
CA GLN A 486 3.33 20.92 11.25
C GLN A 486 1.92 20.40 10.91
N TRP A 487 1.73 19.07 10.94
CA TRP A 487 0.47 18.36 10.64
C TRP A 487 0.19 17.18 11.60
N ASP A 488 0.89 17.09 12.75
CA ASP A 488 0.75 16.00 13.74
C ASP A 488 0.86 14.56 13.20
N TYR A 489 1.59 14.35 12.10
CA TYR A 489 1.68 13.02 11.50
C TYR A 489 2.48 11.99 12.29
N PHE A 490 3.33 12.36 13.24
CA PHE A 490 4.07 11.37 14.02
C PHE A 490 4.15 11.79 15.48
N THR A 491 3.59 10.98 16.36
CA THR A 491 3.66 11.15 17.82
C THR A 491 4.36 9.94 18.45
N LEU A 492 4.73 10.06 19.73
CA LEU A 492 5.24 8.91 20.46
C LEU A 492 4.09 7.93 20.70
N PRO A 493 4.31 6.61 20.51
CA PRO A 493 3.28 5.61 20.71
C PRO A 493 2.91 5.48 22.19
N GLU A 494 1.61 5.47 22.50
CA GLU A 494 1.10 5.22 23.84
C GLU A 494 1.13 3.73 24.19
N ASN A 495 0.91 2.88 23.17
CA ASN A 495 0.99 1.43 23.28
C ASN A 495 1.75 0.83 22.09
N LYS A 496 2.10 -0.46 22.21
CA LYS A 496 2.86 -1.18 21.16
C LYS A 496 2.09 -1.31 19.83
N TYR A 497 0.77 -1.21 19.85
CA TYR A 497 -0.09 -1.36 18.66
C TYR A 497 -0.19 -0.08 17.85
N LYS A 498 0.20 1.06 18.46
CA LYS A 498 0.13 2.41 17.88
C LYS A 498 -1.30 2.81 17.55
N LEU A 499 -2.22 2.40 18.40
CA LEU A 499 -3.62 2.79 18.37
C LEU A 499 -3.86 3.76 19.52
N ASP A 500 -4.97 4.47 19.45
CA ASP A 500 -5.50 5.25 20.56
C ASP A 500 -5.63 4.39 21.83
N GLU A 501 -5.18 4.92 22.97
CA GLU A 501 -5.11 4.14 24.21
C GLU A 501 -6.51 3.83 24.77
N ASN A 502 -7.48 4.73 24.63
CA ASN A 502 -8.86 4.48 25.04
C ASN A 502 -9.44 3.30 24.26
N THR A 503 -9.18 3.24 22.96
CA THR A 503 -9.56 2.10 22.11
C THR A 503 -8.99 0.78 22.62
N VAL A 504 -7.70 0.72 22.94
CA VAL A 504 -7.05 -0.50 23.46
C VAL A 504 -7.63 -0.89 24.82
N GLN A 505 -7.90 0.10 25.68
CA GLN A 505 -8.49 -0.12 26.99
C GLN A 505 -9.92 -0.67 26.93
N ILE A 506 -10.77 -0.13 26.04
CA ILE A 506 -12.14 -0.59 25.79
C ILE A 506 -12.10 -2.05 25.32
N VAL A 507 -11.33 -2.33 24.26
CA VAL A 507 -11.28 -3.68 23.66
C VAL A 507 -10.76 -4.73 24.65
N ASN A 508 -9.74 -4.40 25.44
CA ASN A 508 -9.22 -5.33 26.45
C ASN A 508 -10.22 -5.59 27.58
N ALA A 509 -10.98 -4.56 28.01
CA ALA A 509 -11.99 -4.71 29.05
C ALA A 509 -13.15 -5.60 28.57
N ILE A 510 -13.63 -5.38 27.35
CA ILE A 510 -14.67 -6.21 26.72
C ILE A 510 -14.19 -7.66 26.62
N ASN A 511 -13.01 -7.91 26.03
CA ASN A 511 -12.51 -9.28 25.86
C ASN A 511 -12.25 -10.01 27.18
N ALA A 512 -11.92 -9.28 28.25
CA ALA A 512 -11.77 -9.86 29.58
C ALA A 512 -13.12 -10.20 30.24
N HIS A 513 -14.18 -9.45 29.94
CA HIS A 513 -15.52 -9.68 30.48
C HIS A 513 -16.30 -10.74 29.67
N SER A 514 -16.22 -10.70 28.33
CA SER A 514 -16.94 -11.61 27.43
C SER A 514 -16.20 -12.91 27.13
N ASP A 515 -15.06 -13.19 27.79
CA ASP A 515 -14.20 -14.33 27.47
C ASP A 515 -13.79 -14.44 25.98
N ASN A 516 -13.67 -13.29 25.30
CA ASN A 516 -13.41 -13.16 23.86
C ASN A 516 -14.55 -13.66 22.95
N GLU A 517 -15.78 -13.73 23.45
CA GLU A 517 -16.96 -13.97 22.60
C GLU A 517 -17.21 -12.81 21.63
N GLU A 518 -18.00 -13.08 20.60
CA GLU A 518 -18.42 -12.08 19.61
C GLU A 518 -19.49 -11.19 20.22
N VAL A 519 -19.29 -9.87 20.14
CA VAL A 519 -20.17 -8.88 20.78
C VAL A 519 -20.33 -7.65 19.89
N LEU A 520 -21.42 -6.91 20.06
CA LEU A 520 -21.70 -5.65 19.40
C LEU A 520 -21.40 -4.46 20.30
N LEU A 521 -20.51 -3.58 19.84
CA LEU A 521 -20.07 -2.37 20.55
C LEU A 521 -20.64 -1.11 19.90
N LEU A 522 -21.18 -0.22 20.73
CA LEU A 522 -21.43 1.18 20.42
C LEU A 522 -20.37 2.06 21.10
N VAL A 523 -19.65 2.85 20.30
CA VAL A 523 -18.53 3.68 20.74
C VAL A 523 -18.51 4.98 19.93
N PRO A 524 -17.95 6.09 20.46
CA PRO A 524 -17.68 7.28 19.65
C PRO A 524 -16.87 6.99 18.39
N MET A 525 -17.09 7.79 17.35
CA MET A 525 -16.44 7.61 16.04
C MET A 525 -14.91 7.62 16.13
N ASP A 526 -14.33 8.51 16.95
CA ASP A 526 -12.88 8.67 17.06
C ASP A 526 -12.17 7.42 17.59
N TRP A 527 -12.80 6.68 18.50
CA TRP A 527 -12.27 5.43 19.03
C TRP A 527 -12.67 4.21 18.19
N SER A 528 -13.71 4.33 17.36
CA SER A 528 -14.17 3.23 16.49
C SER A 528 -13.11 2.77 15.50
N TYR A 529 -12.24 3.68 15.04
CA TYR A 529 -11.27 3.40 13.97
C TYR A 529 -10.33 2.25 14.34
N GLY A 530 -9.82 2.22 15.58
CA GLY A 530 -8.82 1.23 16.01
C GLY A 530 -9.40 -0.08 16.54
N VAL A 531 -10.70 -0.16 16.87
CA VAL A 531 -11.28 -1.35 17.53
C VAL A 531 -11.09 -2.60 16.67
N ARG A 532 -11.49 -2.52 15.40
CA ARG A 532 -11.39 -3.66 14.47
C ARG A 532 -10.00 -3.82 13.84
N GLU A 533 -9.13 -2.82 13.97
CA GLU A 533 -7.69 -2.99 13.69
C GLU A 533 -7.02 -3.86 14.77
N TYR A 534 -7.49 -3.72 16.02
CA TYR A 534 -6.99 -4.45 17.16
C TYR A 534 -7.49 -5.91 17.19
N CYS A 535 -8.78 -6.14 16.94
CA CYS A 535 -9.41 -7.47 17.05
C CYS A 535 -10.50 -7.71 16.00
N GLY A 536 -10.95 -8.96 15.86
CA GLY A 536 -11.98 -9.34 14.90
C GLY A 536 -13.34 -9.72 15.49
N ASN A 537 -13.39 -10.02 16.79
CA ASN A 537 -14.58 -10.50 17.50
C ASN A 537 -15.52 -9.38 17.97
N ILE A 538 -15.03 -8.15 18.10
CA ILE A 538 -15.89 -7.01 18.43
C ILE A 538 -16.44 -6.42 17.14
N GLN A 539 -17.77 -6.43 17.01
CA GLN A 539 -18.51 -5.81 15.93
C GLN A 539 -18.81 -4.35 16.26
N LEU A 540 -18.89 -3.50 15.24
CA LEU A 540 -19.13 -2.06 15.37
C LEU A 540 -20.37 -1.65 14.59
N ILE A 541 -21.38 -1.15 15.32
CA ILE A 541 -22.54 -0.53 14.68
C ILE A 541 -22.26 0.90 14.23
N ASN A 542 -21.40 1.63 14.97
CA ASN A 542 -20.93 2.96 14.61
C ASN A 542 -19.48 2.88 14.12
N ASN A 543 -19.27 3.16 12.83
CA ASN A 543 -17.95 3.12 12.20
C ASN A 543 -17.92 4.07 10.99
N ARG A 544 -16.72 4.28 10.43
CA ARG A 544 -16.48 5.21 9.31
C ARG A 544 -17.42 5.03 8.10
N TYR A 545 -17.86 3.80 7.84
CA TYR A 545 -18.62 3.43 6.64
C TYR A 545 -20.10 3.18 6.94
N VAL A 546 -20.57 3.50 8.15
CA VAL A 546 -21.93 3.20 8.64
C VAL A 546 -23.01 3.62 7.64
N ASP A 547 -22.97 4.86 7.13
CA ASP A 547 -23.96 5.37 6.19
C ASP A 547 -24.04 4.52 4.92
N SER A 548 -22.90 4.28 4.28
CA SER A 548 -22.83 3.49 3.04
C SER A 548 -23.26 2.04 3.25
N THR A 549 -22.95 1.47 4.41
CA THR A 549 -23.22 0.08 4.71
C THR A 549 -24.70 -0.16 4.98
N PHE A 550 -25.36 0.72 5.76
CA PHE A 550 -26.81 0.61 6.01
C PHE A 550 -27.63 0.89 4.75
N VAL A 551 -27.27 1.90 3.97
CA VAL A 551 -27.95 2.21 2.69
C VAL A 551 -27.82 1.05 1.72
N ALA A 552 -26.62 0.45 1.58
CA ALA A 552 -26.42 -0.71 0.72
C ALA A 552 -27.23 -1.95 1.18
N ALA A 553 -27.56 -2.03 2.46
CA ALA A 553 -28.40 -3.08 3.03
C ALA A 553 -29.92 -2.77 2.94
N GLY A 554 -30.32 -1.57 2.49
CA GLY A 554 -31.71 -1.12 2.46
C GLY A 554 -32.29 -0.87 3.86
N LEU A 555 -31.45 -0.42 4.80
CA LEU A 555 -31.77 -0.16 6.20
C LEU A 555 -31.70 1.34 6.52
N GLU A 556 -32.17 2.21 5.62
CA GLU A 556 -32.12 3.66 5.80
C GLU A 556 -32.95 4.14 7.01
N ASP A 557 -34.08 3.50 7.27
CA ASP A 557 -34.92 3.80 8.44
C ASP A 557 -34.19 3.47 9.74
N ASP A 558 -33.48 2.33 9.79
CA ASP A 558 -32.68 1.92 10.95
C ASP A 558 -31.46 2.82 11.13
N LEU A 559 -30.85 3.28 10.04
CA LEU A 559 -29.76 4.25 10.09
C LEU A 559 -30.23 5.57 10.71
N GLN A 560 -31.36 6.10 10.25
CA GLN A 560 -31.93 7.33 10.81
C GLN A 560 -32.24 7.16 12.30
N LYS A 561 -32.84 6.03 12.67
CA LYS A 561 -33.12 5.69 14.07
C LYS A 561 -31.85 5.58 14.92
N LEU A 562 -30.79 4.96 14.40
CA LEU A 562 -29.49 4.85 15.07
C LEU A 562 -28.91 6.24 15.35
N TYR A 563 -29.01 7.18 14.41
CA TYR A 563 -28.54 8.55 14.60
C TYR A 563 -29.40 9.32 15.62
N ASP A 564 -30.72 9.29 15.45
CA ASP A 564 -31.64 10.09 16.25
C ASP A 564 -31.75 9.61 17.69
N GLU A 565 -31.67 8.30 17.92
CA GLU A 565 -31.91 7.71 19.24
C GLU A 565 -30.62 7.36 20.01
N LEU A 566 -29.49 7.15 19.32
CA LEU A 566 -28.24 6.72 19.95
C LEU A 566 -27.06 7.65 19.66
N ILE A 567 -26.62 7.77 18.40
CA ILE A 567 -25.35 8.46 18.07
C ILE A 567 -25.42 9.94 18.46
N ASN A 568 -26.46 10.68 18.03
CA ASN A 568 -26.55 12.11 18.33
C ASN A 568 -26.76 12.38 19.82
N PRO A 569 -27.70 11.72 20.52
CA PRO A 569 -27.88 11.91 21.96
C PRO A 569 -26.63 11.59 22.78
N LEU A 570 -25.93 10.49 22.49
CA LEU A 570 -24.79 10.04 23.30
C LEU A 570 -23.50 10.80 23.00
N TYR A 571 -23.22 11.13 21.73
CA TYR A 571 -21.89 11.57 21.30
C TYR A 571 -21.85 13.00 20.75
N THR A 572 -22.98 13.54 20.31
CA THR A 572 -23.07 14.93 19.82
C THR A 572 -23.66 15.85 20.88
N GLU A 573 -24.86 15.54 21.36
CA GLU A 573 -25.62 16.35 22.33
C GLU A 573 -25.19 16.05 23.77
N LYS A 574 -24.75 14.81 24.03
CA LYS A 574 -24.32 14.30 25.35
C LYS A 574 -25.44 14.40 26.39
N ILE A 575 -26.70 14.30 25.95
CA ILE A 575 -27.91 14.35 26.77
C ILE A 575 -28.88 13.28 26.28
N TRP A 576 -29.45 12.47 27.18
CA TRP A 576 -30.38 11.40 26.79
C TRP A 576 -31.49 11.15 27.82
N ASN A 577 -32.52 10.43 27.38
CA ASN A 577 -33.54 9.85 28.25
C ASN A 577 -33.20 8.37 28.54
N ALA A 578 -33.07 7.99 29.81
CA ALA A 578 -32.66 6.63 30.20
C ALA A 578 -33.59 5.53 29.67
N SER A 579 -34.91 5.73 29.72
CA SER A 579 -35.87 4.72 29.24
C SER A 579 -35.84 4.55 27.73
N GLN A 580 -35.66 5.65 27.00
CA GLN A 580 -35.52 5.60 25.54
C GLN A 580 -34.19 4.93 25.16
N LEU A 581 -33.09 5.31 25.81
CA LEU A 581 -31.76 4.74 25.59
C LEU A 581 -31.77 3.22 25.76
N ASP A 582 -32.35 2.70 26.85
CA ASP A 582 -32.45 1.25 27.09
C ASP A 582 -33.24 0.53 25.98
N THR A 583 -34.35 1.14 25.54
CA THR A 583 -35.19 0.59 24.47
C THR A 583 -34.43 0.54 23.15
N SER A 584 -33.70 1.60 22.82
CA SER A 584 -32.94 1.71 21.56
C SER A 584 -31.72 0.79 21.54
N LEU A 585 -30.99 0.65 22.66
CA LEU A 585 -29.88 -0.30 22.77
C LEU A 585 -30.34 -1.75 22.57
N LYS A 586 -31.47 -2.13 23.18
CA LYS A 586 -32.08 -3.45 23.00
C LYS A 586 -32.57 -3.69 21.57
N TYR A 587 -33.10 -2.65 20.92
CA TYR A 587 -33.54 -2.73 19.53
C TYR A 587 -32.40 -3.08 18.57
N PHE A 588 -31.22 -2.50 18.78
CA PHE A 588 -30.03 -2.77 17.96
C PHE A 588 -29.18 -3.94 18.46
N HIS A 589 -29.59 -4.62 19.53
CA HIS A 589 -28.84 -5.72 20.15
C HIS A 589 -27.41 -5.32 20.54
N ILE A 590 -27.25 -4.13 21.13
CA ILE A 590 -25.93 -3.64 21.57
C ILE A 590 -25.59 -4.27 22.92
N ASP A 591 -24.46 -4.98 22.97
CA ASP A 591 -23.98 -5.65 24.19
C ASP A 591 -23.15 -4.71 25.08
N TYR A 592 -22.40 -3.79 24.46
CA TYR A 592 -21.54 -2.83 25.17
C TYR A 592 -21.68 -1.42 24.63
N VAL A 593 -21.60 -0.43 25.53
CA VAL A 593 -21.55 0.99 25.18
C VAL A 593 -20.44 1.71 25.95
N ALA A 594 -19.62 2.46 25.22
CA ALA A 594 -18.66 3.38 25.82
C ALA A 594 -19.22 4.80 25.79
N LEU A 595 -19.27 5.46 26.95
CA LEU A 595 -19.77 6.83 27.13
C LEU A 595 -18.65 7.74 27.61
N TYR A 596 -18.67 9.01 27.21
CA TYR A 596 -17.73 10.01 27.72
C TYR A 596 -17.94 10.23 29.22
N THR A 597 -16.86 10.28 30.00
CA THR A 597 -16.95 10.48 31.46
C THR A 597 -17.67 11.78 31.82
N GLU A 598 -17.50 12.83 31.02
CA GLU A 598 -18.17 14.12 31.21
C GLU A 598 -19.69 14.08 31.01
N SER A 599 -20.22 13.13 30.23
CA SER A 599 -21.66 13.04 29.97
C SER A 599 -22.43 12.32 31.07
N ILE A 600 -21.77 11.52 31.90
CA ILE A 600 -22.42 10.68 32.91
C ILE A 600 -23.01 11.52 34.05
N ASN A 601 -22.30 12.54 34.51
CA ASN A 601 -22.74 13.37 35.65
C ASN A 601 -24.03 14.15 35.39
N GLN A 602 -24.42 14.32 34.13
CA GLN A 602 -25.56 15.13 33.72
C GLN A 602 -26.78 14.29 33.31
N ASN A 603 -26.65 12.97 33.29
CA ASN A 603 -27.66 12.06 32.75
C ASN A 603 -27.96 10.90 33.70
N ALA A 604 -29.21 10.42 33.66
CA ALA A 604 -29.56 9.18 34.33
C ALA A 604 -29.14 7.98 33.47
N LEU A 605 -28.54 6.96 34.10
CA LEU A 605 -28.21 5.70 33.45
C LEU A 605 -29.37 4.71 33.57
N PRO A 606 -29.62 3.86 32.55
CA PRO A 606 -30.58 2.77 32.67
C PRO A 606 -30.18 1.72 33.71
N ASP A 607 -31.17 1.05 34.31
CA ASP A 607 -30.94 -0.01 35.31
C ASP A 607 -30.28 -1.27 34.70
N SER A 608 -30.31 -1.42 33.37
CA SER A 608 -29.68 -2.52 32.63
C SER A 608 -28.17 -2.39 32.47
N PHE A 609 -27.58 -1.27 32.94
CA PHE A 609 -26.17 -0.98 32.74
C PHE A 609 -25.34 -1.58 33.88
N THR A 610 -24.42 -2.47 33.52
CA THR A 610 -23.38 -2.95 34.43
C THR A 610 -22.05 -2.29 34.06
N GLU A 611 -21.47 -1.51 34.98
CA GLU A 611 -20.18 -0.87 34.76
C GLU A 611 -19.06 -1.92 34.68
N ILE A 612 -18.31 -1.90 33.58
CA ILE A 612 -17.19 -2.81 33.34
C ILE A 612 -15.86 -2.12 33.60
N LYS A 613 -15.76 -0.83 33.24
CA LYS A 613 -14.54 -0.06 33.40
C LYS A 613 -14.81 1.45 33.44
N ASP A 614 -14.27 2.11 34.45
CA ASP A 614 -14.17 3.56 34.57
C ASP A 614 -12.73 4.01 34.24
N ALA A 615 -12.60 4.94 33.29
CA ALA A 615 -11.36 5.54 32.83
C ALA A 615 -11.49 7.07 32.74
N GLU A 616 -10.37 7.77 32.53
CA GLU A 616 -10.34 9.23 32.54
C GLU A 616 -11.30 9.86 31.51
N ASP A 617 -11.29 9.34 30.27
CA ASP A 617 -12.08 9.89 29.17
C ASP A 617 -13.42 9.16 28.93
N PHE A 618 -13.56 7.92 29.42
CA PHE A 618 -14.75 7.10 29.17
C PHE A 618 -15.13 6.20 30.34
N VAL A 619 -16.41 5.81 30.38
CA VAL A 619 -16.89 4.66 31.15
C VAL A 619 -17.56 3.66 30.21
N LEU A 620 -17.19 2.39 30.36
CA LEU A 620 -17.68 1.27 29.57
C LEU A 620 -18.72 0.49 30.37
N TYR A 621 -19.87 0.27 29.75
CA TYR A 621 -20.99 -0.49 30.31
C TYR A 621 -21.30 -1.73 29.46
N HIS A 622 -21.68 -2.81 30.14
CA HIS A 622 -22.37 -3.96 29.58
C HIS A 622 -23.88 -3.76 29.71
N ILE A 623 -24.64 -4.23 28.73
CA ILE A 623 -26.10 -4.13 28.69
C ILE A 623 -26.71 -5.52 28.94
N ASP A 624 -27.48 -5.64 30.02
CA ASP A 624 -28.10 -6.92 30.45
C ASP A 624 -29.39 -7.32 29.72
#